data_AF-A0A4R2BGZ9-F1
#
_entry.id   AF-A0A4R2BGZ9-F1
#
_cell.length_a   1.000
_cell.length_b   1.000
_cell.length_c   1.000
_cell.angle_alpha   90.00
_cell.angle_beta   90.00
_cell.angle_gamma   90.00
#
_symmetry.space_group_name_H-M   'P 1'
#
loop_
_entity.id
_entity.type
_entity.pdbx_description
1 polymer ?
#
loop_
_entity_poly.entity_id
_entity_poly.type
_entity_poly.pdbx_seq_one_letter_code
_entity_poly.pdbx_strand_id
1 'polypeptide(L)'
;MDEQYDFIVEVEDFLGGTFHQDISSPEQALDDFINEANKECLLFTIKYCEEFLHSELTKQEKERIIQDNAEIYFPATEFTPLQWINKLVEVIKKAVKTK
;
A
#
# COMPACT_ATOMS: atom_id res chain seq x y z
N MET A 1 12.46 16.26 -12.62
CA MET A 1 11.29 15.72 -11.92
C MET A 1 11.74 15.54 -10.49
N ASP A 2 11.15 16.29 -9.57
CA ASP A 2 11.51 16.19 -8.16
C ASP A 2 11.17 14.79 -7.66
N GLU A 3 12.17 14.08 -7.13
CA GLU A 3 12.07 12.71 -6.57
C GLU A 3 10.98 12.61 -5.49
N GLN A 4 10.53 13.75 -4.93
CA GLN A 4 9.47 13.84 -3.92
C GLN A 4 8.07 13.48 -4.43
N TYR A 5 7.79 13.53 -5.74
CA TYR A 5 6.49 13.11 -6.28
C TYR A 5 6.46 11.65 -6.74
N ASP A 6 7.62 11.00 -6.80
CA ASP A 6 7.77 9.62 -7.28
C ASP A 6 7.03 8.64 -6.36
N PHE A 7 7.19 8.79 -5.05
CA PHE A 7 6.56 7.86 -4.09
C PHE A 7 5.05 7.94 -4.01
N ILE A 8 4.45 9.10 -4.30
CA ILE A 8 2.98 9.23 -4.26
C ILE A 8 2.39 8.41 -5.39
N VAL A 9 2.86 8.63 -6.61
CA VAL A 9 2.38 7.91 -7.80
C VAL A 9 2.53 6.41 -7.64
N GLU A 10 3.70 5.96 -7.16
CA GLU A 10 3.94 4.52 -6.98
C GLU A 10 3.06 3.88 -5.90
N VAL A 11 2.72 4.64 -4.84
CA VAL A 11 1.76 4.17 -3.82
C VAL A 11 0.34 4.16 -4.36
N GLU A 12 -0.06 5.16 -5.13
CA GLU A 12 -1.38 5.22 -5.77
C GLU A 12 -1.58 4.06 -6.75
N ASP A 13 -0.59 3.80 -7.61
CA ASP A 13 -0.60 2.70 -8.58
C ASP A 13 -0.63 1.34 -7.87
N PHE A 14 0.15 1.16 -6.81
CA PHE A 14 0.11 -0.07 -6.00
C PHE A 14 -1.28 -0.27 -5.36
N LEU A 15 -1.82 0.76 -4.73
CA LEU A 15 -3.11 0.67 -4.03
C LEU A 15 -4.26 0.41 -5.02
N GLY A 16 -4.32 1.17 -6.12
CA GLY A 16 -5.37 1.04 -7.12
C GLY A 16 -5.24 -0.24 -7.94
N GLY A 17 -4.01 -0.69 -8.20
CA GLY A 17 -3.74 -1.94 -8.92
C GLY A 17 -3.98 -3.20 -8.08
N THR A 18 -3.84 -3.13 -6.75
CA THR A 18 -4.00 -4.29 -5.87
C THR A 18 -5.38 -4.33 -5.22
N PHE A 19 -5.89 -3.20 -4.75
CA PHE A 19 -7.14 -3.10 -3.99
C PHE A 19 -8.24 -2.45 -4.81
N HIS A 20 -8.45 -2.94 -6.03
CA HIS A 20 -9.52 -2.47 -6.92
C HIS A 20 -10.87 -3.10 -6.59
N GLN A 21 -11.94 -2.60 -7.20
CA GLN A 21 -13.33 -3.00 -6.95
C GLN A 21 -13.66 -4.49 -7.17
N ASP A 22 -12.81 -5.22 -7.91
CA ASP A 22 -13.03 -6.65 -8.25
C ASP A 22 -12.35 -7.61 -7.27
N ILE A 23 -11.74 -7.10 -6.19
CA ILE A 23 -11.14 -7.95 -5.16
C ILE A 23 -12.20 -8.70 -4.34
N SER A 24 -11.89 -9.91 -3.90
CA SER A 24 -12.75 -10.67 -2.98
C SER A 24 -12.65 -10.17 -1.54
N SER A 25 -11.45 -9.80 -1.10
CA SER A 25 -11.17 -9.16 0.20
C SER A 25 -9.79 -8.49 0.16
N PRO A 26 -9.52 -7.48 1.02
CA PRO A 26 -8.18 -6.88 1.11
C PRO A 26 -7.09 -7.89 1.45
N GLU A 27 -7.38 -8.87 2.32
CA GLU A 27 -6.42 -9.91 2.71
C GLU A 27 -6.07 -10.82 1.53
N GLN A 28 -7.07 -11.26 0.76
CA GLN A 28 -6.84 -12.09 -0.42
C GLN A 28 -6.07 -11.33 -1.49
N ALA A 29 -6.45 -10.07 -1.76
CA ALA A 29 -5.77 -9.23 -2.74
C ALA A 29 -4.29 -9.03 -2.42
N LEU A 30 -3.96 -8.83 -1.13
CA LEU A 30 -2.58 -8.73 -0.68
C LEU A 30 -1.81 -10.04 -0.87
N ASP A 31 -2.43 -11.18 -0.55
CA ASP A 31 -1.80 -12.50 -0.76
C ASP A 31 -1.55 -12.78 -2.25
N ASP A 32 -2.52 -12.49 -3.11
CA ASP A 32 -2.39 -12.62 -4.57
C ASP A 32 -1.24 -11.75 -5.08
N PHE A 33 -1.20 -10.47 -4.71
CA PHE A 33 -0.10 -9.57 -5.05
C PHE A 33 1.26 -10.13 -4.59
N ILE A 34 1.36 -10.58 -3.34
CA ILE A 34 2.60 -11.15 -2.78
C ILE A 34 3.03 -12.40 -3.56
N ASN A 35 2.09 -13.26 -3.93
CA ASN A 35 2.40 -14.50 -4.62
C ASN A 35 2.84 -14.24 -6.07
N GLU A 36 2.14 -13.38 -6.78
CA GLU A 36 2.36 -13.08 -8.20
C GLU A 36 3.56 -12.16 -8.44
N ALA A 37 3.75 -11.14 -7.61
CA ALA A 37 4.83 -10.16 -7.80
C ALA A 37 6.21 -10.79 -7.59
N ASN A 38 7.19 -10.43 -8.41
CA ASN A 38 8.57 -10.88 -8.18
C ASN A 38 9.19 -10.17 -6.96
N LYS A 39 10.32 -10.68 -6.47
CA LYS A 39 11.00 -10.13 -5.28
C LYS A 39 11.39 -8.66 -5.43
N GLU A 40 11.79 -8.23 -6.62
CA GLU A 40 12.16 -6.85 -6.92
C GLU A 40 10.96 -5.91 -6.81
N CYS A 41 9.82 -6.30 -7.37
CA CYS A 41 8.54 -5.59 -7.24
C CYS A 41 8.13 -5.43 -5.78
N LEU A 42 8.23 -6.50 -4.97
CA LEU A 42 7.92 -6.39 -3.53
C LEU A 42 8.85 -5.42 -2.79
N LEU A 43 10.16 -5.45 -3.08
CA LEU A 43 11.12 -4.52 -2.47
C LEU A 43 10.86 -3.08 -2.91
N PHE A 44 10.49 -2.88 -4.17
CA PHE A 44 10.11 -1.59 -4.72
C PHE A 44 8.86 -1.03 -4.03
N THR A 45 7.78 -1.83 -3.93
CA THR A 45 6.57 -1.44 -3.21
C THR A 45 6.84 -1.11 -1.75
N ILE A 46 7.67 -1.92 -1.05
CA ILE A 46 8.08 -1.61 0.33
C ILE A 46 8.76 -0.25 0.40
N LYS A 47 9.76 0.01 -0.48
CA LYS A 47 10.52 1.26 -0.50
C LYS A 47 9.58 2.47 -0.59
N TYR A 48 8.69 2.49 -1.58
CA TYR A 48 7.82 3.67 -1.80
C TYR A 48 6.73 3.81 -0.75
N CYS A 49 6.19 2.71 -0.23
CA CYS A 49 5.29 2.78 0.93
C CYS A 49 6.01 3.33 2.17
N GLU A 50 7.28 2.97 2.39
CA GLU A 50 8.07 3.53 3.50
C GLU A 50 8.38 5.01 3.29
N GLU A 51 8.76 5.44 2.08
CA GLU A 51 8.95 6.86 1.77
C GLU A 51 7.67 7.65 1.99
N PHE A 52 6.53 7.13 1.52
CA PHE A 52 5.22 7.71 1.77
C PHE A 52 4.92 7.85 3.26
N LEU A 53 5.13 6.79 4.04
CA LEU A 53 4.87 6.77 5.49
C LEU A 53 5.73 7.79 6.26
N HIS A 54 7.00 7.95 5.86
CA HIS A 54 7.95 8.85 6.51
C HIS A 54 8.01 10.26 5.89
N SER A 55 7.22 10.52 4.84
CA SER A 55 7.15 11.84 4.19
C SER A 55 6.61 12.94 5.12
N GLU A 56 6.87 14.19 4.74
CA GLU A 56 6.37 15.38 5.44
C GLU A 56 4.86 15.61 5.28
N LEU A 57 4.15 14.75 4.54
CA LEU A 57 2.69 14.82 4.42
C LEU A 57 2.04 14.71 5.80
N THR A 58 1.00 15.51 6.03
CA THR A 58 0.20 15.42 7.25
C THR A 58 -0.48 14.06 7.33
N LYS A 59 -0.83 13.65 8.55
CA LYS A 59 -1.61 12.42 8.77
C LYS A 59 -2.88 12.39 7.91
N GLN A 60 -3.57 13.52 7.80
CA GLN A 60 -4.84 13.63 7.06
C GLN A 60 -4.62 13.47 5.55
N GLU A 61 -3.57 14.08 4.99
CA GLU A 61 -3.21 13.89 3.58
C GLU A 61 -2.88 12.43 3.29
N LYS A 62 -2.08 11.79 4.15
CA LYS A 62 -1.78 10.36 4.00
C LYS A 62 -3.04 9.49 4.05
N GLU A 63 -3.92 9.71 5.04
CA GLU A 63 -5.16 8.95 5.15
C GLU A 63 -6.07 9.15 3.93
N ARG A 64 -6.13 10.37 3.40
CA ARG A 64 -6.90 10.68 2.20
C ARG A 64 -6.35 10.00 0.95
N ILE A 65 -5.04 10.07 0.71
CA ILE A 65 -4.41 9.41 -0.45
C ILE A 65 -4.71 7.91 -0.44
N ILE A 66 -4.66 7.26 0.72
CA ILE A 66 -4.97 5.83 0.84
C ILE A 66 -6.45 5.57 0.54
N GLN A 67 -7.37 6.39 1.07
CA GLN A 67 -8.80 6.24 0.83
C GLN A 67 -9.21 6.48 -0.62
N ASP A 68 -8.60 7.47 -1.27
CA ASP A 68 -8.93 7.87 -2.63
C ASP A 68 -8.40 6.86 -3.67
N ASN A 69 -7.45 5.98 -3.29
CA ASN A 69 -6.77 5.06 -4.20
C ASN A 69 -6.92 3.57 -3.83
N ALA A 70 -7.69 3.22 -2.81
CA ALA A 70 -8.03 1.83 -2.48
C ALA A 70 -9.54 1.68 -2.35
N GLU A 71 -10.12 0.72 -3.07
CA GLU A 71 -11.55 0.39 -3.02
C GLU A 71 -11.88 -0.42 -1.75
N ILE A 72 -11.59 0.17 -0.59
CA ILE A 72 -11.77 -0.41 0.75
C ILE A 72 -12.67 0.51 1.57
N TYR A 73 -13.75 -0.05 2.11
CA TYR A 73 -14.63 0.68 3.00
C TYR A 73 -14.08 0.71 4.44
N PHE A 74 -13.11 1.60 4.68
CA PHE A 74 -12.45 1.77 5.99
C PHE A 74 -13.39 1.98 7.19
N PRO A 75 -14.57 2.62 7.09
CA PRO A 75 -15.48 2.72 8.23
C PRO A 75 -15.99 1.37 8.78
N ALA A 76 -15.89 0.29 7.99
CA ALA A 76 -16.21 -1.07 8.45
C ALA A 76 -14.98 -1.87 8.91
N THR A 77 -13.78 -1.28 8.88
CA THR A 77 -12.56 -1.93 9.36
C THR A 77 -12.20 -1.44 10.76
N GLU A 78 -11.32 -2.17 11.45
CA GLU A 78 -10.81 -1.77 12.77
C GLU A 78 -9.62 -0.78 12.69
N PHE A 79 -9.22 -0.37 11.48
CA PHE A 79 -8.01 0.41 11.25
C PHE A 79 -8.32 1.70 10.50
N THR A 80 -7.65 2.79 10.89
CA THR A 80 -7.57 3.93 9.98
C THR A 80 -6.77 3.55 8.73
N PRO A 81 -6.96 4.24 7.59
CA PRO A 81 -6.22 3.95 6.36
C PRO A 81 -4.70 3.91 6.58
N LEU A 82 -4.17 4.85 7.36
CA LEU A 82 -2.76 4.92 7.68
C LEU A 82 -2.30 3.75 8.58
N GLN A 83 -3.12 3.31 9.54
CA GLN A 83 -2.79 2.12 10.34
C GLN A 83 -2.79 0.85 9.48
N TRP A 84 -3.73 0.77 8.53
CA TRP A 84 -3.85 -0.37 7.63
C TRP A 84 -2.63 -0.49 6.71
N ILE A 85 -2.20 0.59 6.04
CA ILE A 85 -1.03 0.54 5.16
C ILE A 85 0.26 0.21 5.93
N ASN A 86 0.42 0.72 7.16
CA ASN A 86 1.56 0.35 8.02
C ASN A 86 1.61 -1.16 8.27
N LYS A 87 0.45 -1.79 8.57
CA LYS A 87 0.38 -3.24 8.78
C LYS A 87 0.64 -4.02 7.52
N LEU A 88 0.07 -3.59 6.40
CA LEU A 88 0.26 -4.19 5.09
C LEU A 88 1.75 -4.24 4.71
N VAL A 89 2.47 -3.12 4.88
CA VAL A 89 3.91 -3.06 4.58
C VAL A 89 4.70 -4.07 5.42
N GLU A 90 4.34 -4.25 6.70
CA GLU A 90 4.97 -5.26 7.56
C GLU A 90 4.67 -6.70 7.11
N VAL A 91 3.51 -6.96 6.51
CA VAL A 91 3.20 -8.27 5.90
C VAL A 91 4.07 -8.51 4.67
N ILE A 92 4.18 -7.54 3.76
CA ILE A 92 5.02 -7.64 2.55
C ILE A 92 6.49 -7.85 2.94
N LYS A 93 7.00 -7.09 3.92
CA LYS A 93 8.38 -7.26 4.46
C LYS A 93 8.65 -8.64 5.03
N LYS A 94 7.64 -9.32 5.59
CA LYS A 94 7.80 -10.69 6.07
C LYS A 94 7.83 -11.67 4.89
N ALA A 95 6.91 -11.51 3.94
CA ALA A 95 6.82 -12.37 2.77
C ALA A 95 8.06 -12.31 1.87
N VAL A 96 8.63 -11.11 1.65
CA VAL A 96 9.81 -10.94 0.80
C VAL A 96 11.07 -11.65 1.34
N LYS A 97 11.14 -11.90 2.66
CA LYS A 97 12.23 -12.65 3.30
C LYS A 97 12.19 -14.14 2.99
N THR A 98 11.00 -14.66 2.71
CA THR A 98 10.75 -16.08 2.42
C THR A 98 10.62 -16.37 0.92
N LYS A 99 10.83 -15.36 0.06
CA LYS A 99 10.69 -15.43 -1.40
C LYS A 99 12.04 -15.56 -2.11
#